data_AF-A0A7R9JQ89-F1
#
_entry.id   AF-A0A7R9JQ89-F1
#
_cell.length_a   1.000
_cell.length_b   1.000
_cell.length_c   1.000
_cell.angle_alpha   90.00
_cell.angle_beta   90.00
_cell.angle_gamma   90.00
#
_symmetry.space_group_name_H-M   'P 1'
#
loop_
_entity.id
_entity.type
_entity.pdbx_description
1 polymer ?
#
loop_
_entity_poly.entity_id
_entity_poly.type
_entity_poly.pdbx_seq_one_letter_code
_entity_poly.pdbx_strand_id
1 'polypeptide(L)'
;MTILYDPARKKEPSPQFVSEKETCVRLFERWCEQDQVEFVEHLLSRMCHYQHGHINAFLKPMLQRDFISLLPKKGLDHVAESILSYLDSDSLCRAELVCKEWYRVISEGMLWKKLIERKVRTDSLWRGLAERRGW
;
A
#
# COMPACT_ATOMS: atom_id res chain seq x y z
N MET A 1 5.86 -10.37 33.75
CA MET A 1 4.47 -10.68 33.35
C MET A 1 4.05 -9.60 32.36
N THR A 2 4.13 -9.90 31.07
CA THR A 2 3.92 -8.94 29.97
C THR A 2 2.43 -8.59 29.90
N ILE A 3 2.08 -7.33 30.13
CA ILE A 3 0.69 -6.87 30.02
C ILE A 3 0.33 -6.87 28.54
N LEU A 4 -0.43 -7.88 28.14
CA LEU A 4 -1.05 -7.97 26.82
C LEU A 4 -2.09 -6.85 26.70
N TYR A 5 -1.97 -6.05 25.65
CA TYR A 5 -2.92 -5.01 25.26
C TYR A 5 -4.28 -5.67 24.96
N ASP A 6 -5.26 -5.42 25.82
CA ASP A 6 -6.66 -5.83 25.63
C ASP A 6 -7.38 -4.79 24.74
N PRO A 7 -7.78 -5.13 23.50
CA PRO A 7 -8.42 -4.19 22.58
C PRO A 7 -9.91 -3.94 22.88
N ALA A 8 -10.49 -4.50 23.95
CA ALA A 8 -11.94 -4.58 24.13
C ALA A 8 -12.58 -3.56 25.09
N ARG A 9 -11.89 -2.48 25.50
CA ARG A 9 -12.50 -1.38 26.27
C ARG A 9 -12.40 -0.04 25.54
N LYS A 10 -13.19 0.15 24.49
CA LYS A 10 -13.48 1.50 24.00
C LYS A 10 -14.37 2.19 25.03
N LYS A 11 -13.75 2.94 25.94
CA LYS A 11 -14.44 3.81 26.88
C LYS A 11 -15.27 4.80 26.07
N GLU A 12 -16.56 4.92 26.37
CA GLU A 12 -17.41 5.92 25.71
C GLU A 12 -16.78 7.32 25.87
N PRO A 13 -16.70 8.11 24.79
CA PRO A 13 -16.15 9.46 24.88
C PRO A 13 -16.99 10.29 25.83
N SER A 14 -16.34 11.10 26.68
CA SER A 14 -17.07 11.95 27.62
C SER A 14 -17.97 12.95 26.87
N PRO A 15 -19.14 13.32 27.41
CA PRO A 15 -20.01 14.33 26.80
C PRO A 15 -19.29 15.66 26.53
N GLN A 16 -18.38 16.04 27.43
CA GLN A 16 -17.53 17.21 27.28
C GLN A 16 -16.64 17.12 26.03
N PHE A 17 -15.94 16.00 25.85
CA PHE A 17 -15.09 15.79 24.68
C PHE A 17 -15.88 15.85 23.37
N VAL A 18 -17.09 15.32 23.34
CA VAL A 18 -17.96 15.37 22.15
C VAL A 18 -18.30 16.82 21.79
N SER A 19 -18.74 17.62 22.76
CA SER A 19 -19.08 19.04 22.55
C SER A 19 -17.86 19.88 22.13
N GLU A 20 -16.71 19.68 22.77
CA GLU A 20 -15.47 20.37 22.43
C GLU A 20 -14.98 19.98 21.03
N LYS A 21 -15.02 18.68 20.69
CA LYS A 21 -14.68 18.18 19.37
C LYS A 21 -15.52 18.82 18.28
N GLU A 22 -16.84 18.88 18.44
CA GLU A 22 -17.72 19.52 17.47
C GLU A 22 -17.40 20.99 17.27
N THR A 23 -17.06 21.69 18.34
CA THR A 23 -16.65 23.11 18.26
C THR A 23 -15.34 23.25 17.48
N CYS A 24 -14.34 22.41 17.73
CA CYS A 24 -13.10 22.40 16.98
C CYS A 24 -13.32 22.12 15.48
N VAL A 25 -14.21 21.17 15.13
CA VAL A 25 -14.53 20.87 13.73
C VAL A 25 -15.15 22.09 13.05
N ARG A 26 -16.11 22.78 13.70
CA ARG A 26 -16.72 24.00 13.13
C ARG A 26 -15.71 25.14 12.93
N LEU A 27 -14.71 25.25 13.79
CA LEU A 27 -13.63 26.24 13.61
C LEU A 27 -12.72 25.84 12.44
N PHE A 28 -12.34 24.57 12.38
CA PHE A 28 -11.50 24.02 11.32
C PHE A 28 -12.09 24.20 9.93
N GLU A 29 -13.40 23.94 9.77
CA GLU A 29 -14.12 24.10 8.50
C GLU A 29 -14.20 25.55 8.00
N ARG A 30 -13.99 26.55 8.86
CA ARG A 30 -14.00 27.96 8.49
C ARG A 30 -12.65 28.49 8.03
N TRP A 31 -11.58 27.75 8.29
CA TRP A 31 -10.22 28.13 7.94
C TRP A 31 -9.89 27.80 6.48
N CYS A 32 -8.88 28.48 5.92
CA CYS A 32 -8.37 28.12 4.59
C CYS A 32 -7.54 26.83 4.66
N GLU A 33 -7.28 26.21 3.51
CA GLU A 33 -6.50 24.95 3.44
C GLU A 33 -5.12 25.09 4.09
N GLN A 34 -4.46 26.25 3.92
CA GLN A 34 -3.14 26.50 4.52
C GLN A 34 -3.20 26.50 6.06
N ASP A 35 -4.17 27.22 6.63
CA ASP A 35 -4.37 27.30 8.09
C ASP A 35 -4.77 25.94 8.67
N GLN A 36 -5.58 25.17 7.94
CA GLN A 36 -5.96 23.80 8.31
C GLN A 36 -4.73 22.89 8.42
N VAL A 37 -3.86 22.93 7.42
CA VAL A 37 -2.62 22.15 7.40
C VAL A 37 -1.70 22.57 8.54
N GLU A 38 -1.43 23.88 8.70
CA GLU A 38 -0.59 24.40 9.78
C GLU A 38 -1.12 23.99 11.17
N PHE A 39 -2.43 24.07 11.38
CA PHE A 39 -3.04 23.66 12.64
C PHE A 39 -2.87 22.16 12.90
N VAL A 40 -3.10 21.31 11.89
CA VAL A 40 -2.91 19.85 12.04
C VAL A 40 -1.46 19.51 12.30
N GLU A 41 -0.51 20.15 11.61
CA GLU A 41 0.93 20.00 11.87
C GLU A 41 1.28 20.40 13.31
N HIS A 42 0.72 21.51 13.79
CA HIS A 42 0.89 21.92 15.18
C HIS A 42 0.35 20.87 16.16
N LEU A 43 -0.85 20.32 15.91
CA LEU A 43 -1.40 19.24 16.74
C LEU A 43 -0.52 18.00 16.71
N LEU A 44 -0.04 17.58 15.53
CA LEU A 44 0.85 16.43 15.38
C LEU A 44 2.16 16.64 16.14
N SER A 45 2.74 17.86 16.15
CA SER A 45 3.98 18.15 16.87
C SER A 45 3.90 17.93 18.39
N ARG A 46 2.68 17.94 18.96
CA ARG A 46 2.41 17.73 20.39
C ARG A 46 2.14 16.27 20.77
N MET A 47 2.06 15.38 19.78
CA MET A 47 1.74 13.96 19.99
C MET A 47 3.00 13.11 20.15
N CYS A 48 2.85 11.95 20.77
CA CYS A 48 3.95 11.00 20.93
C CYS A 48 4.09 10.05 19.71
N HIS A 49 5.24 9.39 19.60
CA HIS A 49 5.55 8.47 18.50
C HIS A 49 4.47 7.37 18.31
N TYR A 50 3.88 6.86 19.38
CA TYR A 50 2.78 5.89 19.30
C TYR A 50 1.55 6.49 18.59
N GLN A 51 1.13 7.69 18.99
CA GLN A 51 0.00 8.40 18.35
C GLN A 51 0.30 8.72 16.88
N HIS A 52 1.53 9.11 16.55
CA HIS A 52 1.94 9.30 15.15
C HIS A 52 1.80 8.01 14.34
N GLY A 53 2.20 6.87 14.90
CA GLY A 53 2.01 5.56 14.27
C GLY A 53 0.54 5.25 13.97
N HIS A 54 -0.37 5.56 14.92
CA HIS A 54 -1.81 5.41 14.72
C HIS A 54 -2.36 6.32 13.62
N ILE A 55 -1.97 7.59 13.61
CA ILE A 55 -2.41 8.56 12.59
C ILE A 55 -1.86 8.17 11.22
N ASN A 56 -0.60 7.77 11.13
CA ASN A 56 -0.01 7.29 9.89
C ASN A 56 -0.76 6.07 9.33
N ALA A 57 -1.15 5.12 10.18
CA ALA A 57 -1.97 3.97 9.76
C ALA A 57 -3.37 4.39 9.26
N PHE A 58 -3.94 5.47 9.81
CA PHE A 58 -5.21 6.06 9.34
C PHE A 58 -5.05 6.82 8.03
N LEU A 59 -3.95 7.56 7.84
CA LEU A 59 -3.68 8.33 6.63
C LEU A 59 -3.23 7.47 5.44
N LYS A 60 -2.52 6.37 5.69
CA LYS A 60 -1.93 5.53 4.64
C LYS A 60 -2.96 5.06 3.59
N PRO A 61 -4.18 4.61 3.95
CA PRO A 61 -5.24 4.32 2.98
C PRO A 61 -5.79 5.54 2.23
N MET A 62 -5.60 6.77 2.70
CA MET A 62 -6.01 7.97 1.96
C MET A 62 -4.96 8.39 0.93
N LEU A 63 -3.68 8.14 1.22
CA LEU A 63 -2.54 8.61 0.43
C LEU A 63 -1.95 7.55 -0.51
N GLN A 64 -2.07 6.27 -0.15
CA GLN A 64 -1.44 5.16 -0.87
C GLN A 64 -2.47 4.10 -1.28
N ARG A 65 -2.30 3.57 -2.48
CA ARG A 65 -3.09 2.46 -3.01
C ARG A 65 -2.16 1.33 -3.41
N ASP A 66 -2.36 0.17 -2.82
CA ASP A 66 -1.70 -1.06 -3.27
C ASP A 66 -2.49 -1.64 -4.45
N PHE A 67 -2.21 -1.14 -5.65
CA PHE A 67 -2.91 -1.55 -6.87
C PHE A 67 -2.83 -3.06 -7.11
N ILE A 68 -1.67 -3.66 -6.84
CA ILE A 68 -1.43 -5.08 -7.07
C ILE A 68 -2.29 -5.95 -6.15
N SER A 69 -2.49 -5.53 -4.90
CA SER A 69 -3.39 -6.25 -3.98
C SER A 69 -4.88 -5.89 -4.14
N LEU A 70 -5.19 -4.71 -4.71
CA LEU A 70 -6.57 -4.21 -4.83
C LEU A 70 -7.27 -4.65 -6.12
N LEU A 71 -6.56 -4.69 -7.25
CA LEU A 71 -7.11 -5.06 -8.54
C LEU A 71 -7.67 -6.51 -8.57
N PRO A 72 -6.95 -7.54 -8.05
CA PRO A 72 -7.48 -8.89 -7.92
C PRO A 72 -8.80 -8.97 -7.14
N LYS A 73 -8.92 -8.19 -6.05
CA LYS A 73 -10.14 -8.14 -5.23
C LYS A 73 -11.35 -7.56 -5.96
N LYS A 74 -11.13 -6.94 -7.12
CA LYS A 74 -12.16 -6.42 -8.02
C LYS A 74 -12.35 -7.28 -9.27
N GLY A 75 -11.69 -8.45 -9.35
CA GLY A 75 -11.69 -9.31 -10.54
C GLY A 75 -10.87 -8.76 -11.71
N LEU A 76 -9.93 -7.85 -11.43
CA LEU A 76 -9.07 -7.19 -12.42
C LEU A 76 -7.64 -7.73 -12.36
N ASP A 77 -7.47 -9.02 -12.09
CA ASP A 77 -6.19 -9.72 -11.97
C ASP A 77 -5.28 -9.47 -13.17
N HIS A 78 -5.84 -9.56 -14.39
CA HIS A 78 -5.14 -9.29 -15.65
C HIS A 78 -4.52 -7.88 -15.72
N VAL A 79 -5.09 -6.88 -15.05
CA VAL A 79 -4.53 -5.53 -15.00
C VAL A 79 -3.32 -5.49 -14.06
N ALA A 80 -3.41 -6.15 -12.90
CA ALA A 80 -2.28 -6.26 -11.98
C ALA A 80 -1.11 -7.01 -12.63
N GLU A 81 -1.40 -8.13 -13.31
CA GLU A 81 -0.41 -8.86 -14.10
C GLU A 81 0.18 -7.99 -15.22
N SER A 82 -0.65 -7.22 -15.93
CA SER A 82 -0.18 -6.32 -16.98
C SER A 82 0.79 -5.28 -16.44
N ILE A 83 0.50 -4.66 -15.29
CA ILE A 83 1.40 -3.70 -14.64
C ILE A 83 2.75 -4.36 -14.33
N LEU A 84 2.73 -5.51 -13.66
CA LEU A 84 3.95 -6.22 -13.25
C LEU A 84 4.73 -6.80 -14.43
N SER A 85 4.06 -7.08 -15.56
CA SER A 85 4.72 -7.60 -16.77
C SER A 85 5.75 -6.62 -17.35
N TYR A 86 5.67 -5.32 -17.03
CA TYR A 86 6.63 -4.30 -17.49
C TYR A 86 7.93 -4.31 -16.69
N LEU A 87 8.00 -5.00 -15.56
CA LEU A 87 9.21 -5.07 -14.73
C LEU A 87 10.32 -5.85 -15.45
N ASP A 88 11.57 -5.49 -15.12
CA ASP A 88 12.75 -6.29 -15.42
C ASP A 88 12.92 -7.41 -14.38
N SER A 89 13.93 -8.27 -14.56
CA SER A 89 14.15 -9.43 -13.67
C SER A 89 14.40 -9.01 -12.23
N ASP A 90 15.19 -7.95 -12.02
CA ASP A 90 15.57 -7.51 -10.68
C ASP A 90 14.39 -6.87 -9.96
N SER A 91 13.61 -6.05 -10.65
CA SER A 91 12.41 -5.44 -10.09
C SER A 91 11.30 -6.47 -9.86
N LEU A 92 11.16 -7.48 -10.73
CA LEU A 92 10.20 -8.57 -10.52
C LEU A 92 10.57 -9.43 -9.31
N CYS A 93 11.85 -9.73 -9.10
CA CYS A 93 12.35 -10.39 -7.90
C CYS A 93 12.06 -9.57 -6.63
N ARG A 94 12.27 -8.25 -6.66
CA ARG A 94 11.90 -7.36 -5.55
C ARG A 94 10.38 -7.32 -5.33
N ALA A 95 9.59 -7.35 -6.41
CA ALA A 95 8.13 -7.34 -6.35
C ALA A 95 7.58 -8.60 -5.63
N GLU A 96 8.20 -9.77 -5.82
CA GLU A 96 7.86 -11.00 -5.09
C GLU A 96 8.02 -10.87 -3.57
N LEU A 97 8.92 -10.00 -3.11
CA LEU A 97 9.25 -9.82 -1.70
C LEU A 97 8.43 -8.71 -1.01
N VAL A 98 7.56 -8.01 -1.75
CA VAL A 98 6.73 -6.92 -1.17
C VAL A 98 5.76 -7.47 -0.13
N CYS A 99 4.96 -8.49 -0.51
CA CYS A 99 4.07 -9.22 0.39
C CYS A 99 3.55 -10.51 -0.26
N LYS A 100 2.82 -11.33 0.51
CA LYS A 100 2.24 -12.60 0.02
C LYS A 100 1.28 -12.42 -1.16
N GLU A 101 0.54 -11.31 -1.22
CA GLU A 101 -0.41 -11.07 -2.30
C GLU A 101 0.31 -10.72 -3.61
N TRP A 102 1.36 -9.91 -3.54
CA TRP A 102 2.21 -9.63 -4.71
C TRP A 102 2.86 -10.92 -5.25
N TYR A 103 3.40 -11.74 -4.35
CA TYR A 103 3.93 -13.06 -4.72
C TYR A 103 2.88 -13.93 -5.42
N ARG A 104 1.65 -13.99 -4.89
CA ARG A 104 0.54 -14.73 -5.49
C ARG A 104 0.23 -14.27 -6.90
N VAL A 105 0.09 -12.96 -7.12
CA VAL A 105 -0.19 -12.38 -8.45
C VAL A 105 0.94 -12.70 -9.44
N ILE A 106 2.20 -12.64 -9.01
CA ILE A 106 3.36 -12.96 -9.85
C ILE A 106 3.39 -14.45 -10.23
N SER A 107 3.14 -15.31 -9.26
CA SER A 107 3.16 -16.77 -9.43
C SER A 107 2.01 -17.27 -10.30
N GLU A 108 0.77 -16.93 -9.96
CA GLU A 108 -0.42 -17.35 -10.70
C GLU A 108 -0.48 -16.73 -12.10
N GLY A 109 -0.04 -15.47 -12.23
CA GLY A 109 0.08 -14.78 -13.52
C GLY A 109 1.24 -15.27 -14.40
N MET A 110 2.04 -16.23 -13.92
CA MET A 110 3.22 -16.79 -14.60
C MET A 110 4.18 -15.72 -15.14
N LEU A 111 4.45 -14.66 -14.37
CA LEU A 111 5.15 -13.49 -14.90
C LEU A 111 6.61 -13.77 -15.28
N TRP A 112 7.29 -14.70 -14.59
CA TRP A 112 8.63 -15.14 -14.99
C TRP A 112 8.64 -15.82 -16.37
N LYS A 113 7.64 -16.65 -16.66
CA LYS A 113 7.47 -17.27 -17.98
C LYS A 113 7.26 -16.19 -19.04
N LYS A 114 6.33 -15.26 -18.81
CA LYS A 114 6.05 -14.14 -19.72
C LYS A 114 7.30 -13.26 -19.95
N LEU A 115 8.11 -13.05 -18.91
CA LEU A 115 9.36 -12.29 -19.00
C LEU A 115 10.37 -13.00 -19.91
N ILE A 116 10.56 -14.31 -19.75
CA ILE A 116 11.44 -15.12 -20.60
C ILE A 116 10.94 -15.12 -22.05
N GLU A 117 9.64 -15.35 -22.28
CA GLU A 117 9.04 -15.31 -23.63
C GLU A 117 9.21 -13.94 -24.32
N ARG A 118 9.12 -12.86 -23.55
CA ARG A 118 9.43 -11.52 -24.06
C ARG A 118 10.90 -11.41 -24.45
N LYS A 119 11.83 -11.84 -23.60
CA LYS A 119 13.27 -11.82 -23.90
C LYS A 119 13.60 -12.66 -25.14
N VAL A 120 13.05 -13.86 -25.28
CA VAL A 120 13.22 -14.73 -26.45
C VAL A 120 12.71 -14.08 -27.75
N ARG A 121 11.59 -13.35 -27.69
CA ARG A 121 11.08 -12.61 -28.86
C ARG A 121 11.99 -11.44 -29.24
N THR A 122 12.45 -10.68 -28.26
CA THR A 122 13.15 -9.41 -28.51
C THR A 122 14.66 -9.53 -28.66
N ASP A 123 15.29 -10.58 -28.13
CA ASP A 123 16.74 -10.74 -28.05
C ASP A 123 17.18 -12.04 -28.75
N SER A 124 18.04 -11.90 -29.76
CA SER A 124 18.52 -13.02 -30.59
C SER A 124 19.36 -14.03 -29.80
N LEU A 125 20.07 -13.59 -28.75
CA LEU A 125 20.84 -14.47 -27.88
C LEU A 125 19.91 -15.39 -27.09
N TRP A 126 18.85 -14.81 -26.52
CA TRP A 126 17.84 -15.57 -25.78
C TRP A 126 17.11 -16.57 -26.68
N ARG A 127 16.81 -16.18 -27.91
CA ARG A 127 16.22 -17.08 -28.90
C ARG A 127 17.12 -18.27 -29.22
N GLY A 128 18.39 -18.00 -29.54
CA GLY A 128 19.36 -19.06 -29.83
C GLY A 128 19.61 -19.98 -28.64
N LEU A 129 19.55 -19.47 -27.41
CA LEU A 129 19.67 -20.29 -26.20
C LEU A 129 18.45 -21.19 -25.99
N ALA A 130 17.24 -20.67 -26.17
CA ALA A 130 16.00 -21.45 -26.04
C ALA A 130 15.96 -22.61 -27.05
N GLU A 131 16.24 -22.33 -28.33
CA GLU A 131 16.26 -23.35 -29.40
C GLU A 131 17.33 -24.42 -29.17
N ARG A 132 18.54 -24.04 -28.76
CA ARG A 132 19.65 -24.99 -28.55
C ARG A 132 19.50 -25.84 -27.30
N ARG A 133 18.82 -25.34 -26.26
CA ARG A 133 18.64 -26.05 -24.98
C ARG A 133 17.29 -26.77 -24.87
N GLY A 134 16.37 -26.55 -25.80
CA GLY A 134 15.04 -27.16 -25.80
C GLY A 134 14.14 -26.66 -24.67
N TRP A 135 14.28 -25.37 -24.31
CA TRP A 135 13.49 -24.70 -23.28
C TRP A 135 12.32 -23.92 -23.85
#